data_AF-A0A1F5WE84-F1
#
_entry.id   AF-A0A1F5WE84-F1
#
_cell.length_a   1.000
_cell.length_b   1.000
_cell.length_c   1.000
_cell.angle_alpha   90.00
_cell.angle_beta   90.00
_cell.angle_gamma   90.00
#
_symmetry.space_group_name_H-M   'P 1'
#
loop_
_entity.id
_entity.type
_entity.pdbx_description
1 polymer ?
#
loop_
_entity_poly.entity_id
_entity_poly.type
_entity_poly.pdbx_seq_one_letter_code
_entity_poly.pdbx_strand_id
1 'polypeptide(L)'
;MALALEGIRVGIVFNALVSGIVALISLAFSFFLFARWRKLDTSLRAYTWFWVMTMFVWTFSAARYIYIGTGFFDPYSAYDGSLVHIGDVIIQGSVFFTGPPLFYYVAMRVFGEENIASAASITSFILGVGAFWFIVQPQGLSKPMFTYFSADASINTVSLVIFGTQITILFLMLLYDSISKLRLWRATSDKNLLFYALYSVSLLVYVVLGGIDQSKMILDWPLIVFRTLYGGAFLMAYLTIIQHEAHQEEFLISSEPSS
;
A
#
# COMPACT_ATOMS: atom_id res chain seq x y z
N MET A 1 2.15 6.59 39.90
CA MET A 1 2.25 5.53 38.88
C MET A 1 0.88 5.00 38.42
N ALA A 2 -0.13 4.90 39.29
CA ALA A 2 -1.50 4.52 38.90
C ALA A 2 -2.24 5.56 38.02
N LEU A 3 -1.96 6.87 38.18
CA LEU A 3 -2.59 7.94 37.40
C LEU A 3 -2.12 8.07 35.93
N ALA A 4 -1.01 7.41 35.55
CA ALA A 4 -0.52 7.45 34.17
C ALA A 4 -1.24 6.45 33.24
N LEU A 5 -1.96 5.47 33.82
CA LEU A 5 -2.66 4.42 33.07
C LEU A 5 -4.10 4.80 32.69
N GLU A 6 -4.71 5.79 33.36
CA GLU A 6 -6.08 6.24 33.05
C GLU A 6 -6.20 6.94 31.68
N GLY A 7 -5.08 7.38 31.09
CA GLY A 7 -5.03 7.97 29.75
C GLY A 7 -4.61 7.01 28.63
N ILE A 8 -4.18 5.78 28.95
CA ILE A 8 -3.64 4.84 27.96
C ILE A 8 -4.78 4.01 27.35
N ARG A 9 -4.97 4.15 26.04
CA ARG A 9 -5.98 3.43 25.26
C ARG A 9 -5.39 2.15 24.71
N VAL A 10 -5.43 1.09 25.50
CA VAL A 10 -4.74 -0.19 25.22
C VAL A 10 -5.07 -0.77 23.84
N GLY A 11 -6.34 -0.74 23.40
CA GLY A 11 -6.73 -1.22 22.07
C GLY A 11 -6.12 -0.41 20.92
N ILE A 12 -6.02 0.91 21.07
CA ILE A 12 -5.38 1.80 20.11
C ILE A 12 -3.85 1.55 20.09
N VAL A 13 -3.23 1.38 21.25
CA VAL A 13 -1.80 1.02 21.35
C VAL A 13 -1.54 -0.33 20.67
N PHE A 14 -2.43 -1.30 20.85
CA PHE A 14 -2.32 -2.59 20.17
C PHE A 14 -2.40 -2.46 18.65
N ASN A 15 -3.30 -1.63 18.13
CA ASN A 15 -3.35 -1.29 16.71
C ASN A 15 -2.04 -0.63 16.24
N ALA A 16 -1.47 0.26 17.06
CA ALA A 16 -0.20 0.89 16.78
C ALA A 16 0.94 -0.13 16.63
N LEU A 17 0.99 -1.15 17.48
CA LEU A 17 1.96 -2.23 17.39
C LEU A 17 1.78 -3.04 16.10
N VAL A 18 0.53 -3.37 15.74
CA VAL A 18 0.21 -4.11 14.51
C VAL A 18 0.61 -3.31 13.28
N SER A 19 0.21 -2.04 13.19
CA SER A 19 0.66 -1.13 12.13
C SER A 19 2.17 -0.97 12.12
N GLY A 20 2.82 -0.96 13.29
CA GLY A 20 4.28 -0.90 13.42
C GLY A 20 4.97 -2.15 12.86
N ILE A 21 4.43 -3.35 13.09
CA ILE A 21 4.95 -4.59 12.49
C ILE A 21 4.83 -4.53 10.97
N VAL A 22 3.68 -4.11 10.43
CA VAL A 22 3.49 -3.95 8.98
C VAL A 22 4.45 -2.89 8.44
N ALA A 23 4.66 -1.78 9.15
CA ALA A 23 5.62 -0.75 8.79
C ALA A 23 7.05 -1.31 8.72
N LEU A 24 7.50 -2.07 9.73
CA LEU A 24 8.83 -2.69 9.73
C LEU A 24 9.02 -3.69 8.59
N ILE A 25 8.02 -4.53 8.31
CA ILE A 25 8.04 -5.45 7.16
C ILE A 25 8.15 -4.66 5.85
N SER A 26 7.32 -3.63 5.69
CA SER A 26 7.33 -2.79 4.49
C SER A 26 8.63 -2.01 4.32
N LEU A 27 9.26 -1.58 5.41
CA LEU A 27 10.56 -0.90 5.43
C LEU A 27 11.68 -1.86 5.03
N ALA A 28 11.73 -3.03 5.63
CA ALA A 28 12.70 -4.07 5.28
C ALA A 28 12.56 -4.47 3.80
N PHE A 29 11.33 -4.63 3.31
CA PHE A 29 11.06 -4.93 1.91
C PHE A 29 11.46 -3.79 0.97
N SER A 30 11.12 -2.55 1.31
CA SER A 30 11.50 -1.37 0.53
C SER A 30 13.03 -1.23 0.45
N PHE A 31 13.74 -1.45 1.56
CA PHE A 31 15.20 -1.44 1.59
C PHE A 31 15.79 -2.57 0.72
N PHE A 32 15.21 -3.78 0.79
CA PHE A 32 15.60 -4.92 -0.04
C PHE A 32 15.49 -4.61 -1.54
N LEU A 33 14.42 -3.92 -1.96
CA LEU A 33 14.21 -3.48 -3.34
C LEU A 33 15.18 -2.38 -3.75
N PHE A 34 15.36 -1.36 -2.90
CA PHE A 34 16.28 -0.25 -3.17
C PHE A 34 17.73 -0.71 -3.30
N ALA A 35 18.16 -1.68 -2.50
CA ALA A 35 19.49 -2.29 -2.62
C ALA A 35 19.72 -2.92 -4.01
N ARG A 36 18.64 -3.30 -4.71
CA ARG A 36 18.67 -3.90 -6.06
C ARG A 36 18.34 -2.93 -7.18
N TRP A 37 18.18 -1.64 -6.89
CA TRP A 37 17.68 -0.64 -7.83
C TRP A 37 18.32 -0.68 -9.22
N ARG A 38 19.64 -0.87 -9.29
CA ARG A 38 20.39 -0.91 -10.55
C ARG A 38 20.05 -2.10 -11.45
N LYS A 39 19.59 -3.22 -10.86
CA LYS A 39 19.20 -4.44 -11.58
C LYS A 39 17.75 -4.43 -12.04
N LEU A 40 16.93 -3.51 -11.53
CA LEU A 40 15.51 -3.43 -11.84
C LEU A 40 15.28 -2.67 -13.16
N ASP A 41 14.40 -3.21 -13.98
CA ASP A 41 13.85 -2.52 -15.15
C ASP A 41 12.94 -1.35 -14.73
N THR A 42 12.52 -0.53 -15.69
CA THR A 42 11.71 0.67 -15.42
C THR A 42 10.36 0.33 -14.75
N SER A 43 9.75 -0.79 -15.13
CA SER A 43 8.49 -1.25 -14.55
C SER A 43 8.67 -1.63 -13.08
N LEU A 44 9.67 -2.46 -12.77
CA LEU A 44 9.97 -2.91 -11.41
C LEU A 44 10.52 -1.78 -10.51
N ARG A 45 11.11 -0.74 -11.09
CA ARG A 45 11.40 0.51 -10.35
C ARG A 45 10.13 1.24 -9.93
N ALA A 46 9.11 1.31 -10.79
CA ALA A 46 7.81 1.85 -10.42
C ALA A 46 7.12 0.98 -9.36
N TYR A 47 7.18 -0.35 -9.49
CA TYR A 47 6.75 -1.29 -8.45
C TYR A 47 7.43 -1.01 -7.10
N THR A 48 8.74 -0.75 -7.12
CA THR A 48 9.49 -0.40 -5.91
C THR A 48 9.00 0.91 -5.30
N TRP A 49 8.80 1.96 -6.10
CA TRP A 49 8.26 3.22 -5.61
C TRP A 49 6.88 3.07 -4.99
N PHE A 50 6.02 2.22 -5.54
CA PHE A 50 4.73 1.89 -4.93
C PHE A 50 4.93 1.38 -3.50
N TRP A 51 5.77 0.36 -3.29
CA TRP A 51 6.00 -0.19 -1.94
C TRP A 51 6.64 0.81 -0.98
N VAL A 52 7.52 1.68 -1.46
CA VAL A 52 8.10 2.76 -0.65
C VAL A 52 7.03 3.72 -0.16
N MET A 53 6.08 4.10 -1.02
CA MET A 53 4.96 4.95 -0.62
C MET A 53 4.04 4.24 0.37
N THR A 54 3.81 2.93 0.21
CA THR A 54 3.06 2.15 1.21
C THR A 54 3.77 2.09 2.56
N MET A 55 5.10 2.04 2.59
CA MET A 55 5.87 2.08 3.83
C MET A 55 5.63 3.37 4.61
N PHE A 56 5.54 4.52 3.93
CA PHE A 56 5.17 5.77 4.58
C PHE A 56 3.76 5.71 5.19
N VAL A 57 2.77 5.18 4.47
CA VAL A 57 1.39 5.01 4.99
C VAL A 57 1.39 4.27 6.32
N TRP A 58 2.06 3.12 6.39
CA TRP A 58 2.10 2.30 7.61
C TRP A 58 2.92 2.93 8.73
N THR A 59 4.04 3.58 8.41
CA THR A 59 4.89 4.26 9.40
C THR A 59 4.14 5.41 10.06
N PHE A 60 3.50 6.28 9.28
CA PHE A 60 2.73 7.39 9.82
C PHE A 60 1.46 6.93 10.55
N SER A 61 0.83 5.84 10.10
CA SER A 61 -0.30 5.23 10.79
C SER A 61 0.11 4.69 12.17
N ALA A 62 1.23 3.96 12.26
CA ALA A 62 1.77 3.47 13.53
C ALA A 62 2.09 4.64 14.49
N ALA A 63 2.80 5.66 14.01
CA ALA A 63 3.15 6.84 14.81
C ALA A 63 1.90 7.58 15.33
N ARG A 64 0.90 7.80 14.46
CA ARG A 64 -0.38 8.42 14.84
C ARG A 64 -1.10 7.59 15.91
N TYR A 65 -1.16 6.27 15.76
CA TYR A 65 -1.80 5.41 16.75
C TYR A 65 -1.05 5.34 18.08
N ILE A 66 0.28 5.41 18.09
CA ILE A 66 1.06 5.56 19.34
C ILE A 66 0.67 6.88 20.02
N TYR A 67 0.69 7.98 19.27
CA TYR A 67 0.40 9.32 19.80
C TYR A 67 -0.99 9.44 20.43
N ILE A 68 -2.01 8.84 19.80
CA ILE A 68 -3.38 8.77 20.35
C ILE A 68 -3.43 7.78 21.52
N GLY A 69 -2.79 6.62 21.39
CA GLY A 69 -2.88 5.51 22.32
C GLY A 69 -2.25 5.78 23.68
N THR A 70 -1.18 6.57 23.74
CA THR A 70 -0.49 6.91 25.00
C THR A 70 -1.11 8.11 25.74
N GLY A 71 -2.21 8.68 25.22
CA GLY A 71 -2.91 9.79 25.87
C GLY A 71 -2.22 11.15 25.76
N PHE A 72 -1.25 11.33 24.84
CA PHE A 72 -0.66 12.64 24.56
C PHE A 72 -1.64 13.61 23.87
N PHE A 73 -2.77 13.08 23.40
CA PHE A 73 -3.83 13.83 22.75
C PHE A 73 -5.15 13.54 23.44
N ASP A 74 -5.89 14.60 23.79
CA ASP A 74 -7.31 14.48 24.14
C ASP A 74 -8.13 14.50 22.84
N PRO A 75 -8.74 13.38 22.45
CA PRO A 75 -9.44 13.27 21.19
C PRO A 75 -10.76 14.02 21.11
N TYR A 76 -11.23 14.57 22.23
CA TYR A 76 -12.53 15.25 22.29
C TYR A 76 -12.44 16.77 22.19
N SER A 77 -11.26 17.38 22.35
CA SER A 77 -11.17 18.84 22.52
C SER A 77 -10.45 19.61 21.40
N ALA A 78 -9.53 19.02 20.62
CA ALA A 78 -8.75 19.80 19.64
C ALA A 78 -8.19 19.00 18.44
N TYR A 79 -9.04 18.33 17.64
CA TYR A 79 -8.57 17.63 16.43
C TYR A 79 -7.98 18.59 15.38
N ASP A 80 -8.65 19.72 15.13
CA ASP A 80 -8.24 20.69 14.11
C ASP A 80 -6.96 21.43 14.57
N GLY A 81 -5.87 21.27 13.82
CA GLY A 81 -4.53 21.80 14.19
C GLY A 81 -3.66 20.88 15.04
N SER A 82 -4.13 19.67 15.39
CA SER A 82 -3.33 18.68 16.13
C SER A 82 -2.33 17.94 15.25
N LEU A 83 -1.30 17.35 15.88
CA LEU A 83 -0.40 16.39 15.24
C LEU A 83 -1.14 15.17 14.66
N VAL A 84 -2.32 14.82 15.20
CA VAL A 84 -3.16 13.75 14.66
C VAL A 84 -3.70 14.12 13.29
N HIS A 85 -4.25 15.33 13.13
CA HIS A 85 -4.75 15.80 11.85
C HIS A 85 -3.64 15.92 10.80
N ILE A 86 -2.47 16.42 11.17
CA ILE A 86 -1.30 16.47 10.27
C ILE A 86 -0.90 15.04 9.85
N GLY A 87 -0.87 14.11 10.80
CA GLY A 87 -0.62 12.69 10.53
C GLY A 87 -1.64 12.11 9.55
N ASP A 88 -2.93 12.41 9.73
CA ASP A 88 -3.99 11.96 8.82
C ASP A 88 -3.83 12.53 7.41
N VAL A 89 -3.49 13.81 7.27
CA VAL A 89 -3.20 14.43 5.96
C VAL A 89 -2.02 13.75 5.28
N ILE A 90 -0.93 13.46 6.02
CA ILE A 90 0.25 12.78 5.47
C ILE A 90 -0.08 11.34 5.05
N ILE A 91 -0.82 10.59 5.88
CA ILE A 91 -1.26 9.23 5.57
C ILE A 91 -2.09 9.24 4.28
N GLN A 92 -3.09 10.12 4.21
CA GLN A 92 -3.99 10.20 3.06
C GLN A 92 -3.25 10.67 1.79
N GLY A 93 -2.37 11.66 1.90
CA GLY A 93 -1.48 12.05 0.81
C GLY A 93 -0.63 10.87 0.32
N SER A 94 0.00 10.13 1.23
CA SER A 94 0.80 8.95 0.90
C SER A 94 -0.04 7.89 0.16
N VAL A 95 -1.29 7.66 0.58
CA VAL A 95 -2.21 6.74 -0.11
C VAL A 95 -2.44 7.18 -1.56
N PHE A 96 -2.78 8.45 -1.82
CA PHE A 96 -3.00 8.92 -3.20
C PHE A 96 -1.72 8.89 -4.05
N PHE A 97 -0.57 9.18 -3.46
CA PHE A 97 0.72 9.14 -4.17
C PHE A 97 1.29 7.72 -4.36
N THR A 98 0.66 6.66 -3.82
CA THR A 98 0.90 5.29 -4.29
C THR A 98 0.33 5.04 -5.70
N GLY A 99 -0.66 5.83 -6.14
CA GLY A 99 -1.34 5.67 -7.42
C GLY A 99 -0.40 5.76 -8.63
N PRO A 100 0.34 6.86 -8.84
CA PRO A 100 1.18 7.04 -10.03
C PRO A 100 2.17 5.89 -10.30
N PRO A 101 3.01 5.46 -9.33
CA PRO A 101 3.92 4.35 -9.57
C PRO A 101 3.17 3.03 -9.84
N LEU A 102 2.04 2.80 -9.19
CA LEU A 102 1.23 1.60 -9.40
C LEU A 102 0.56 1.59 -10.78
N PHE A 103 -0.03 2.70 -11.21
CA PHE A 103 -0.60 2.84 -12.55
C PHE A 103 0.46 2.68 -13.64
N TYR A 104 1.64 3.27 -13.47
CA TYR A 104 2.74 3.06 -14.41
C TYR A 104 3.10 1.58 -14.51
N TYR A 105 3.32 0.92 -13.35
CA TYR A 105 3.65 -0.50 -13.31
C TYR A 105 2.59 -1.34 -14.02
N VAL A 106 1.33 -1.23 -13.62
CA VAL A 106 0.26 -2.10 -14.14
C VAL A 106 -0.01 -1.82 -15.62
N ALA A 107 0.01 -0.57 -16.06
CA ALA A 107 -0.19 -0.22 -17.47
C ALA A 107 0.96 -0.72 -18.36
N MET A 108 2.22 -0.65 -17.90
CA MET A 108 3.35 -1.27 -18.61
C MET A 108 3.13 -2.77 -18.81
N ARG A 109 2.52 -3.43 -17.82
CA ARG A 109 2.34 -4.89 -17.81
C ARG A 109 1.20 -5.36 -18.70
N VAL A 110 0.11 -4.59 -18.70
CA VAL A 110 -1.10 -4.88 -19.48
C VAL A 110 -0.91 -4.50 -20.95
N PHE A 111 -0.34 -3.33 -21.24
CA PHE A 111 -0.28 -2.79 -22.59
C PHE A 111 1.10 -2.94 -23.25
N GLY A 112 2.18 -3.05 -22.48
CA GLY A 112 3.53 -3.11 -23.02
C GLY A 112 4.07 -1.79 -23.60
N GLU A 113 3.28 -0.71 -23.55
CA GLU A 113 3.62 0.58 -24.14
C GLU A 113 3.92 1.65 -23.08
N GLU A 114 5.12 2.22 -23.15
CA GLU A 114 5.59 3.25 -22.21
C GLU A 114 4.76 4.53 -22.26
N ASN A 115 4.25 4.91 -23.45
CA ASN A 115 3.40 6.09 -23.61
C ASN A 115 2.07 5.92 -22.86
N ILE A 116 1.43 4.75 -22.97
CA ILE A 116 0.18 4.44 -22.27
C ILE A 116 0.43 4.40 -20.75
N ALA A 117 1.53 3.78 -20.32
CA ALA A 117 1.87 3.72 -18.90
C ALA A 117 2.19 5.09 -18.30
N SER A 118 2.90 5.93 -19.03
CA SER A 118 3.19 7.31 -18.63
C SER A 118 1.91 8.14 -18.55
N ALA A 119 1.02 8.03 -19.54
CA ALA A 119 -0.27 8.70 -19.51
C ALA A 119 -1.11 8.27 -18.30
N ALA A 120 -1.22 6.96 -18.04
CA ALA A 120 -1.94 6.43 -16.89
C ALA A 120 -1.37 6.94 -15.55
N SER A 121 -0.04 6.96 -15.42
CA SER A 121 0.67 7.50 -14.25
C SER A 121 0.40 8.99 -14.04
N ILE A 122 0.48 9.79 -15.11
CA ILE A 122 0.22 11.24 -15.07
C ILE A 122 -1.25 11.50 -14.71
N THR A 123 -2.20 10.75 -15.29
CA THR A 123 -3.62 10.85 -14.94
C THR A 123 -3.84 10.53 -13.47
N SER A 124 -3.25 9.45 -12.95
CA SER A 124 -3.32 9.11 -11.53
C SER A 124 -2.70 10.20 -10.65
N PHE A 125 -1.59 10.81 -11.08
CA PHE A 125 -0.96 11.92 -10.37
C PHE A 125 -1.86 13.16 -10.30
N ILE A 126 -2.45 13.56 -11.43
CA ILE A 126 -3.40 14.70 -11.48
C ILE A 126 -4.60 14.44 -10.57
N LEU A 127 -5.18 13.23 -10.62
CA LEU A 127 -6.27 12.84 -9.75
C LEU A 127 -5.85 12.81 -8.27
N GLY A 128 -4.63 12.34 -7.97
CA GLY A 128 -4.05 12.34 -6.64
C GLY A 128 -3.84 13.74 -6.07
N VAL A 129 -3.29 14.66 -6.88
CA VAL A 129 -3.16 16.08 -6.52
C VAL A 129 -4.52 16.72 -6.29
N GLY A 130 -5.50 16.44 -7.16
CA GLY A 130 -6.88 16.93 -6.99
C GLY A 130 -7.52 16.43 -5.69
N ALA A 131 -7.43 15.12 -5.42
CA ALA A 131 -7.95 14.55 -4.17
C ALA A 131 -7.23 15.09 -2.93
N PHE A 132 -5.90 15.27 -3.00
CA PHE A 132 -5.12 15.85 -1.93
C PHE A 132 -5.50 17.32 -1.67
N TRP A 133 -5.72 18.10 -2.73
CA TRP A 133 -6.23 19.47 -2.61
C TRP A 133 -7.55 19.52 -1.84
N PHE A 134 -8.48 18.60 -2.13
CA PHE A 134 -9.75 18.48 -1.40
C PHE A 134 -9.57 17.99 0.04
N ILE A 135 -8.57 17.17 0.34
CA ILE A 135 -8.25 16.69 1.70
C ILE A 135 -7.74 17.82 2.61
N VAL A 136 -6.92 18.73 2.07
CA VAL A 136 -6.35 19.84 2.86
C VAL A 136 -7.31 21.01 3.07
N GLN A 137 -8.45 21.02 2.36
CA GLN A 137 -9.49 22.04 2.59
C GLN A 137 -10.17 21.86 3.95
N PRO A 138 -10.80 22.92 4.50
CA PRO A 138 -11.71 22.79 5.62
C PRO A 138 -12.76 21.71 5.33
N GLN A 139 -12.98 20.78 6.26
CA GLN A 139 -13.86 19.60 6.11
C GLN A 139 -13.37 18.54 5.09
N GLY A 140 -12.13 18.64 4.61
CA GLY A 140 -11.52 17.64 3.73
C GLY A 140 -11.32 16.27 4.39
N LEU A 141 -11.09 16.29 5.71
CA LEU A 141 -11.11 15.13 6.59
C LEU A 141 -12.21 15.28 7.62
N SER A 142 -13.04 14.25 7.74
CA SER A 142 -14.00 14.14 8.84
C SER A 142 -13.28 13.71 10.11
N LYS A 143 -13.70 14.26 11.25
CA LYS A 143 -13.15 13.90 12.56
C LYS A 143 -13.23 12.38 12.76
N PRO A 144 -12.17 11.75 13.31
CA PRO A 144 -12.12 10.32 13.49
C PRO A 144 -13.27 9.85 14.40
N MET A 145 -13.92 8.76 13.99
CA MET A 145 -14.82 8.03 14.88
C MET A 145 -13.95 7.16 15.78
N PHE A 146 -13.82 7.52 17.05
CA PHE A 146 -13.02 6.76 18.01
C PHE A 146 -13.75 5.49 18.40
N THR A 147 -13.10 4.36 18.17
CA THR A 147 -13.52 3.06 18.68
C THR A 147 -12.46 2.51 19.63
N TYR A 148 -12.66 1.31 20.20
CA TYR A 148 -11.67 0.73 21.11
C TYR A 148 -10.33 0.46 20.41
N PHE A 149 -10.37 0.07 19.13
CA PHE A 149 -9.18 -0.26 18.34
C PHE A 149 -8.82 0.80 17.29
N SER A 150 -9.73 1.68 16.87
CA SER A 150 -9.51 2.55 15.72
C SER A 150 -9.77 4.04 16.02
N ALA A 151 -9.07 4.89 15.28
CA ALA A 151 -9.15 6.33 15.37
C ALA A 151 -8.85 6.94 13.99
N ASP A 152 -9.46 6.37 12.95
CA ASP A 152 -9.21 6.77 11.57
C ASP A 152 -10.11 7.94 11.17
N ALA A 153 -9.50 8.96 10.57
CA ALA A 153 -10.23 9.99 9.85
C ALA A 153 -10.79 9.44 8.53
N SER A 154 -11.98 9.90 8.17
CA SER A 154 -12.60 9.61 6.88
C SER A 154 -12.32 10.76 5.90
N ILE A 155 -11.94 10.43 4.68
CA ILE A 155 -11.82 11.42 3.60
C ILE A 155 -13.20 11.89 3.15
N ASN A 156 -13.27 13.10 2.61
CA ASN A 156 -14.52 13.60 2.03
C ASN A 156 -14.98 12.75 0.83
N THR A 157 -16.25 12.92 0.47
CA THR A 157 -16.89 12.13 -0.60
C THR A 157 -16.18 12.28 -1.96
N VAL A 158 -15.68 13.48 -2.28
CA VAL A 158 -15.02 13.73 -3.58
C VAL A 158 -13.73 12.92 -3.68
N SER A 159 -12.87 13.00 -2.67
CA SER A 159 -11.63 12.23 -2.60
C SER A 159 -11.92 10.73 -2.54
N LEU A 160 -12.99 10.30 -1.84
CA LEU A 160 -13.42 8.91 -1.82
C LEU A 160 -13.83 8.39 -3.20
N VAL A 161 -14.58 9.19 -3.98
CA VAL A 161 -14.97 8.83 -5.36
C VAL A 161 -13.75 8.74 -6.27
N ILE A 162 -12.80 9.68 -6.16
CA ILE A 162 -11.55 9.65 -6.92
C ILE A 162 -10.76 8.37 -6.58
N PHE A 163 -10.61 8.08 -5.29
CA PHE A 163 -9.93 6.88 -4.81
C PHE A 163 -10.62 5.59 -5.29
N GLY A 164 -11.94 5.50 -5.13
CA GLY A 164 -12.73 4.34 -5.56
C GLY A 164 -12.64 4.10 -7.07
N THR A 165 -12.62 5.17 -7.88
CA THR A 165 -12.43 5.07 -9.32
C THR A 165 -11.05 4.53 -9.66
N GLN A 166 -9.99 5.08 -9.04
CA GLN A 166 -8.62 4.61 -9.24
C GLN A 166 -8.44 3.14 -8.84
N ILE A 167 -8.94 2.74 -7.67
CA ILE A 167 -8.89 1.36 -7.20
C ILE A 167 -9.65 0.42 -8.14
N THR A 168 -10.82 0.82 -8.62
CA THR A 168 -11.62 -0.04 -9.52
C THR A 168 -10.87 -0.31 -10.82
N ILE A 169 -10.27 0.72 -11.42
CA ILE A 169 -9.48 0.56 -12.64
C ILE A 169 -8.25 -0.33 -12.38
N LEU A 170 -7.50 -0.08 -11.30
CA LEU A 170 -6.35 -0.90 -10.94
C LEU A 170 -6.72 -2.35 -10.67
N PHE A 171 -7.83 -2.60 -9.97
CA PHE A 171 -8.34 -3.93 -9.70
C PHE A 171 -8.62 -4.68 -11.01
N LEU A 172 -9.33 -4.06 -11.95
CA LEU A 172 -9.65 -4.68 -13.24
C LEU A 172 -8.39 -4.97 -14.06
N MET A 173 -7.43 -4.05 -14.10
CA MET A 173 -6.17 -4.24 -14.82
C MET A 173 -5.29 -5.33 -14.21
N LEU A 174 -5.15 -5.35 -12.88
CA LEU A 174 -4.40 -6.39 -12.16
C LEU A 174 -5.04 -7.76 -12.31
N LEU A 175 -6.37 -7.83 -12.26
CA LEU A 175 -7.12 -9.06 -12.47
C LEU A 175 -6.92 -9.58 -13.90
N TYR A 176 -7.01 -8.70 -14.89
CA TYR A 176 -6.75 -9.03 -16.29
C TYR A 176 -5.31 -9.54 -16.51
N ASP A 177 -4.30 -8.83 -16.00
CA ASP A 177 -2.90 -9.25 -16.11
C ASP A 177 -2.67 -10.61 -15.44
N SER A 178 -3.16 -10.78 -14.21
CA SER A 178 -3.02 -12.05 -13.47
C SER A 178 -3.64 -13.23 -14.23
N ILE A 179 -4.87 -13.08 -14.73
CA ILE A 179 -5.57 -14.14 -15.46
C ILE A 179 -4.89 -14.43 -16.80
N SER A 180 -4.51 -13.39 -17.55
CA SER A 180 -3.88 -13.56 -18.86
C SER A 180 -2.52 -14.26 -18.76
N LYS A 181 -1.67 -13.84 -17.82
CA LYS A 181 -0.36 -14.46 -17.59
C LYS A 181 -0.48 -15.89 -17.06
N LEU A 182 -1.42 -16.18 -16.15
CA LEU A 182 -1.66 -17.54 -15.68
C LEU A 182 -2.16 -18.47 -16.80
N ARG A 183 -3.03 -17.98 -17.69
CA ARG A 183 -3.50 -18.74 -18.85
C ARG A 183 -2.37 -19.05 -19.81
N LEU A 184 -1.54 -18.04 -20.13
CA LEU A 184 -0.38 -18.22 -21.01
C LEU A 184 0.65 -19.17 -20.38
N TRP A 185 0.94 -19.01 -19.08
CA TRP A 185 1.81 -19.92 -18.35
C TRP A 185 1.33 -21.37 -18.43
N ARG A 186 0.02 -21.63 -18.27
CA ARG A 186 -0.51 -22.99 -18.42
C ARG A 186 -0.32 -23.56 -19.83
N ALA A 187 -0.28 -22.72 -20.86
CA ALA A 187 -0.09 -23.15 -22.23
C ALA A 187 1.40 -23.34 -22.59
N THR A 188 2.29 -22.50 -22.07
CA THR A 188 3.72 -22.47 -22.45
C THR A 188 4.65 -23.08 -21.40
N SER A 189 4.18 -23.28 -20.17
CA SER A 189 4.97 -23.63 -18.99
C SER A 189 6.13 -22.67 -18.66
N ASP A 190 6.11 -21.44 -19.18
CA ASP A 190 7.13 -20.42 -18.92
C ASP A 190 7.01 -19.85 -17.49
N LYS A 191 7.97 -20.20 -16.63
CA LYS A 191 8.00 -19.77 -15.23
C LYS A 191 8.05 -18.25 -15.05
N ASN A 192 8.59 -17.50 -16.01
CA ASN A 192 8.60 -16.04 -15.93
C ASN A 192 7.17 -15.48 -15.93
N LEU A 193 6.28 -16.06 -16.74
CA LEU A 193 4.86 -15.70 -16.77
C LEU A 193 4.16 -15.99 -15.43
N LEU A 194 4.56 -17.06 -14.73
CA LEU A 194 4.05 -17.35 -13.39
C LEU A 194 4.46 -16.28 -12.38
N PHE A 195 5.77 -15.94 -12.29
CA PHE A 195 6.23 -14.89 -11.39
C PHE A 195 5.56 -13.55 -11.68
N TYR A 196 5.38 -13.27 -12.96
CA TYR A 196 4.67 -12.10 -13.43
C TYR A 196 3.21 -12.03 -13.00
N ALA A 197 2.49 -13.15 -13.02
CA ALA A 197 1.15 -13.22 -12.43
C ALA A 197 1.19 -13.03 -10.90
N LEU A 198 2.16 -13.64 -10.21
CA LEU A 198 2.27 -13.56 -8.76
C LEU A 198 2.55 -12.13 -8.25
N TYR A 199 3.35 -11.34 -8.99
CA TYR A 199 3.49 -9.90 -8.70
C TYR A 199 2.13 -9.19 -8.74
N SER A 200 1.34 -9.43 -9.79
CA SER A 200 0.02 -8.81 -9.96
C SER A 200 -0.96 -9.29 -8.89
N VAL A 201 -0.91 -10.57 -8.48
CA VAL A 201 -1.72 -11.07 -7.36
C VAL A 201 -1.32 -10.42 -6.04
N SER A 202 -0.03 -10.22 -5.76
CA SER A 202 0.42 -9.54 -4.53
C SER A 202 -0.13 -8.12 -4.42
N LEU A 203 -0.14 -7.39 -5.55
CA LEU A 203 -0.74 -6.06 -5.64
C LEU A 203 -2.26 -6.11 -5.52
N LEU A 204 -2.91 -7.10 -6.14
CA LEU A 204 -4.37 -7.26 -6.08
C LEU A 204 -4.82 -7.46 -4.63
N VAL A 205 -4.13 -8.30 -3.86
CA VAL A 205 -4.40 -8.47 -2.43
C VAL A 205 -4.24 -7.14 -1.70
N TYR A 206 -3.16 -6.40 -1.94
CA TYR A 206 -2.93 -5.09 -1.32
C TYR A 206 -4.03 -4.08 -1.67
N VAL A 207 -4.43 -3.99 -2.95
CA VAL A 207 -5.45 -3.06 -3.44
C VAL A 207 -6.82 -3.37 -2.85
N VAL A 208 -7.21 -4.64 -2.76
CA VAL A 208 -8.48 -5.06 -2.13
C VAL A 208 -8.49 -4.68 -0.65
N LEU A 209 -7.41 -4.98 0.08
CA LEU A 209 -7.29 -4.57 1.48
C LEU A 209 -7.34 -3.04 1.62
N GLY A 210 -6.64 -2.31 0.75
CA GLY A 210 -6.67 -0.84 0.68
C GLY A 210 -8.06 -0.26 0.46
N GLY A 211 -8.85 -0.87 -0.43
CA GLY A 211 -10.23 -0.48 -0.66
C GLY A 211 -11.11 -0.64 0.58
N ILE A 212 -10.94 -1.75 1.31
CA ILE A 212 -11.69 -2.03 2.55
C ILE A 212 -11.27 -1.09 3.69
N ASP A 213 -9.97 -0.85 3.87
CA ASP A 213 -9.47 0.03 4.94
C ASP A 213 -9.89 1.49 4.71
N GLN A 214 -9.97 1.94 3.45
CA GLN A 214 -10.42 3.31 3.14
C GLN A 214 -11.92 3.51 3.12
N SER A 215 -12.71 2.48 2.81
CA SER A 215 -14.17 2.58 2.90
C SER A 215 -14.66 2.65 4.35
N LYS A 216 -13.77 2.34 5.32
CA LYS A 216 -14.09 2.28 6.76
C LYS A 216 -15.25 1.33 7.05
N MET A 217 -15.43 0.31 6.21
CA MET A 217 -16.45 -0.73 6.40
C MET A 217 -16.17 -1.61 7.62
N ILE A 218 -14.90 -1.71 8.03
CA ILE A 218 -14.46 -2.49 9.17
C ILE A 218 -13.84 -1.56 10.20
N LEU A 219 -14.53 -1.39 11.31
CA LEU A 219 -14.08 -0.66 12.49
C LEU A 219 -14.01 -1.69 13.65
N ASP A 220 -13.10 -1.51 14.62
CA ASP A 220 -12.85 -2.42 15.77
C ASP A 220 -11.93 -3.64 15.52
N TRP A 221 -12.09 -4.71 16.30
CA TRP A 221 -11.15 -5.83 16.35
C TRP A 221 -10.91 -6.52 15.00
N PRO A 222 -11.87 -6.62 14.06
CA PRO A 222 -11.58 -7.25 12.78
C PRO A 222 -10.60 -6.41 11.96
N LEU A 223 -10.54 -5.09 12.17
CA LEU A 223 -9.56 -4.21 11.54
C LEU A 223 -8.12 -4.68 11.80
N ILE A 224 -7.85 -5.14 13.02
CA ILE A 224 -6.53 -5.64 13.41
C ILE A 224 -6.14 -6.84 12.54
N VAL A 225 -7.05 -7.81 12.42
CA VAL A 225 -6.85 -9.00 11.59
C VAL A 225 -6.64 -8.59 10.13
N PHE A 226 -7.50 -7.72 9.60
CA PHE A 226 -7.36 -7.21 8.23
C PHE A 226 -6.02 -6.50 8.00
N ARG A 227 -5.54 -5.72 8.99
CA ARG A 227 -4.26 -5.03 8.89
C ARG A 227 -3.07 -5.98 8.89
N THR A 228 -3.13 -7.08 9.64
CA THR A 228 -2.08 -8.11 9.56
C THR A 228 -1.99 -8.78 8.19
N LEU A 229 -3.08 -8.85 7.43
CA LEU A 229 -3.08 -9.42 6.07
C LEU A 229 -2.24 -8.60 5.08
N TYR A 230 -2.03 -7.30 5.32
CA TYR A 230 -1.09 -6.51 4.51
C TYR A 230 0.33 -7.07 4.60
N GLY A 231 0.76 -7.54 5.77
CA GLY A 231 2.04 -8.25 5.95
C GLY A 231 2.16 -9.46 5.01
N GLY A 232 1.05 -10.16 4.76
CA GLY A 232 0.98 -11.25 3.80
C GLY A 232 1.21 -10.79 2.35
N ALA A 233 0.69 -9.62 1.96
CA ALA A 233 0.93 -9.06 0.62
C ALA A 233 2.42 -8.71 0.42
N PHE A 234 3.06 -8.09 1.42
CA PHE A 234 4.51 -7.82 1.41
C PHE A 234 5.34 -9.11 1.34
N LEU A 235 4.97 -10.12 2.14
CA LEU A 235 5.67 -11.40 2.15
C LEU A 235 5.53 -12.13 0.79
N MET A 236 4.32 -12.11 0.21
CA MET A 236 4.09 -12.69 -1.11
C MET A 236 4.92 -12.00 -2.20
N ALA A 237 4.97 -10.66 -2.19
CA ALA A 237 5.81 -9.89 -3.08
C ALA A 237 7.29 -10.26 -2.92
N TYR A 238 7.79 -10.29 -1.69
CA TYR A 238 9.16 -10.66 -1.35
C TYR A 238 9.53 -12.08 -1.83
N LEU A 239 8.71 -13.07 -1.52
CA LEU A 239 8.95 -14.46 -1.94
C LEU A 239 8.94 -14.60 -3.47
N THR A 240 8.05 -13.87 -4.15
CA THR A 240 7.99 -13.89 -5.61
C THR A 240 9.28 -13.35 -6.22
N ILE A 241 9.84 -12.26 -5.68
CA ILE A 241 11.09 -11.68 -6.19
C ILE A 241 12.25 -12.65 -5.99
N ILE A 242 12.40 -13.20 -4.79
CA ILE A 242 13.51 -14.13 -4.49
C ILE A 242 13.44 -15.36 -5.38
N GLN A 243 12.26 -15.93 -5.57
CA GLN A 243 12.11 -17.11 -6.44
C GLN A 243 12.36 -16.78 -7.91
N HIS A 244 11.98 -15.59 -8.36
CA HIS A 244 12.27 -15.15 -9.73
C HIS A 244 13.78 -14.92 -9.94
N GLU A 245 14.47 -14.26 -9.00
CA GLU A 245 15.92 -14.09 -9.05
C GLU A 245 16.65 -15.43 -9.07
N ALA A 246 16.29 -16.36 -8.16
CA ALA A 246 16.89 -17.69 -8.10
C ALA A 246 16.68 -18.47 -9.40
N HIS A 247 15.51 -18.34 -10.04
CA HIS A 247 15.24 -19.00 -11.32
C HIS A 247 16.11 -18.45 -12.47
N GLN A 248 16.37 -17.13 -12.48
CA GLN A 248 17.25 -16.53 -13.48
C GLN A 248 18.71 -16.97 -13.29
N GLU A 249 19.17 -17.08 -12.04
CA GLU A 249 20.53 -17.57 -11.73
C GLU A 249 20.71 -19.05 -12.12
N GLU A 250 19.74 -19.93 -11.83
CA GLU A 250 19.76 -21.33 -12.28
C GLU A 250 19.84 -21.46 -13.80
N PHE A 251 19.07 -20.65 -14.53
CA PHE A 251 19.07 -20.68 -16.00
C PHE A 251 20.44 -20.31 -16.56
N LEU A 252 21.08 -19.26 -16.03
CA LEU A 252 22.41 -18.83 -16.45
C LEU A 252 23.47 -19.93 -16.21
N ILE A 253 23.47 -20.56 -15.03
CA ILE A 253 24.42 -21.64 -14.69
C ILE A 253 24.21 -22.87 -15.58
N SER A 254 22.96 -23.24 -15.87
CA SER A 254 22.64 -24.39 -16.74
C SER A 254 22.93 -24.16 -18.23
N SER A 255 23.13 -22.91 -18.63
CA SER A 255 23.38 -22.50 -20.02
C SER A 255 24.86 -22.33 -20.36
N GLU A 256 25.75 -22.40 -19.36
CA GLU A 256 27.20 -22.47 -19.61
C GLU A 256 27.57 -23.88 -20.09
N PRO A 257 28.20 -24.03 -21.27
CA PRO A 257 28.64 -25.33 -21.74
C PRO A 257 29.71 -25.86 -20.77
N SER A 258 29.51 -27.08 -20.27
CA SER A 258 30.51 -27.79 -19.49
C SER A 258 31.77 -27.96 -20.35
N SER A 259 32.80 -27.18 -20.03
CA SER A 259 34.14 -27.26 -20.64
C SER A 259 34.83 -28.58 -20.32
#